data_AF-A0A250K350-F1
#
_entry.id   AF-A0A250K350-F1
#
_cell.length_a   1.000
_cell.length_b   1.000
_cell.length_c   1.000
_cell.angle_alpha   90.00
_cell.angle_beta   90.00
_cell.angle_gamma   90.00
#
_symmetry.space_group_name_H-M   'P 1'
#
loop_
_entity.id
_entity.type
_entity.pdbx_description
1 polymer ?
#
loop_
_entity_poly.entity_id
_entity_poly.type
_entity_poly.pdbx_seq_one_letter_code
_entity_poly.pdbx_strand_id
1 'polypeptide(L)'
;MSFAILLLSFFLLLHLPPLRRRPALATPEARAAVAAGLFFIGAGVMHFVMPARYEAMIPPQLPSPAFWVFLSGAAEVAGGLGLLLPRTRRLAALGLITLLLAILPANLHEARANTAAHVLPFPDWYFWLRLPFQLVYVAWVAWAGGLWRPRSRARLQAHG
;
A
#
# COMPACT_ATOMS: atom_id res chain seq x y z
N MET A 1 -0.99 -1.77 -17.33
CA MET A 1 -0.47 -0.40 -17.15
C MET A 1 0.36 -0.40 -15.88
N SER A 2 1.61 0.03 -16.01
CA SER A 2 2.74 -0.70 -15.45
C SER A 2 2.99 -0.40 -13.96
N PHE A 3 2.87 -1.43 -13.14
CA PHE A 3 3.27 -1.48 -11.73
C PHE A 3 4.72 -0.97 -11.50
N ALA A 4 5.58 -1.13 -12.52
CA ALA A 4 6.94 -0.59 -12.57
C ALA A 4 7.02 0.95 -12.68
N ILE A 5 6.05 1.62 -13.31
CA ILE A 5 6.04 3.09 -13.48
C ILE A 5 5.58 3.78 -12.19
N LEU A 6 4.69 3.15 -11.40
CA LEU A 6 4.29 3.64 -10.08
C LEU A 6 5.41 3.45 -9.03
N LEU A 7 6.10 2.31 -9.05
CA LEU A 7 7.29 2.08 -8.22
C LEU A 7 8.46 3.03 -8.57
N LEU A 8 8.57 3.51 -9.81
CA LEU A 8 9.55 4.55 -10.16
C LEU A 8 9.15 5.95 -9.65
N SER A 9 7.86 6.30 -9.73
CA SER A 9 7.35 7.57 -9.17
C SER A 9 7.51 7.67 -7.64
N PHE A 10 7.50 6.52 -6.97
CA PHE A 10 7.72 6.33 -5.54
C PHE A 10 9.16 6.64 -5.09
N PHE A 11 10.16 6.31 -5.93
CA PHE A 11 11.57 6.56 -5.63
C PHE A 11 11.92 8.05 -5.72
N LEU A 12 11.32 8.75 -6.69
CA LEU A 12 11.53 10.19 -6.90
C LEU A 12 10.91 11.07 -5.80
N LEU A 13 9.75 10.69 -5.25
CA LEU A 13 9.07 11.44 -4.18
C LEU A 13 9.76 11.30 -2.81
N LEU A 14 10.32 10.13 -2.49
CA LEU A 14 11.05 9.86 -1.25
C LEU A 14 12.45 10.52 -1.21
N HIS A 15 13.00 10.88 -2.37
CA HIS A 15 14.26 11.62 -2.51
C HIS A 15 14.05 13.10 -2.85
N LEU A 16 12.81 13.61 -2.84
CA LEU A 16 12.61 15.05 -2.96
C LEU A 16 13.35 15.72 -1.80
N PRO A 17 14.27 16.66 -2.08
CA PRO A 17 15.00 17.37 -1.05
C PRO A 17 13.98 18.04 -0.13
N PRO A 18 14.30 18.18 1.17
CA PRO A 18 13.37 18.71 2.15
C PRO A 18 12.80 20.03 1.64
N LEU A 19 11.49 20.02 1.33
CA LEU A 19 10.73 21.23 1.04
C LEU A 19 10.60 22.00 2.35
N ARG A 20 11.68 22.73 2.69
CA ARG A 20 11.92 23.47 3.95
C ARG A 20 10.80 24.45 4.32
N ARG A 21 9.86 24.69 3.39
CA ARG A 21 8.73 25.62 3.52
C ARG A 21 7.45 25.00 4.11
N ARG A 22 7.36 23.68 4.31
CA ARG A 22 6.18 23.05 4.97
C ARG A 22 6.57 22.25 6.23
N PRO A 23 6.30 22.76 7.45
CA PRO A 23 6.65 22.06 8.69
C PRO A 23 5.99 20.67 8.81
N ALA A 24 4.84 20.47 8.17
CA ALA A 24 4.14 19.19 8.11
C ALA A 24 4.91 18.07 7.38
N LEU A 25 5.95 18.38 6.59
CA LEU A 25 6.80 17.43 5.86
C LEU A 25 8.26 17.41 6.37
N ALA A 26 8.51 18.01 7.54
CA ALA A 26 9.85 18.16 8.08
C ALA A 26 10.52 16.81 8.37
N THR A 27 9.75 15.81 8.80
CA THR A 27 10.27 14.49 9.14
C THR A 27 10.22 13.52 7.95
N PRO A 28 11.19 12.60 7.84
CA PRO A 28 11.18 11.59 6.79
C PRO A 28 9.94 10.69 6.85
N GLU A 29 9.40 10.39 8.03
CA GLU A 29 8.16 9.62 8.19
C GLU A 29 6.94 10.36 7.65
N ALA A 30 6.90 11.69 7.78
CA ALA A 30 5.82 12.49 7.21
C ALA A 30 5.86 12.50 5.69
N ARG A 31 7.05 12.59 5.09
CA ARG A 31 7.22 12.44 3.64
C ARG A 31 6.83 11.04 3.16
N ALA A 32 7.27 10.01 3.88
CA ALA A 32 6.91 8.62 3.60
C ALA A 32 5.40 8.41 3.65
N ALA A 33 4.71 8.95 4.66
CA ALA A 33 3.27 8.83 4.79
C ALA A 33 2.50 9.57 3.70
N VAL A 34 2.98 10.72 3.21
CA VAL A 34 2.36 11.39 2.07
C VAL A 34 2.54 10.59 0.80
N ALA A 35 3.75 10.13 0.52
CA ALA A 35 4.02 9.29 -0.64
C ALA A 35 3.20 7.99 -0.61
N ALA A 36 3.12 7.32 0.55
CA ALA A 36 2.32 6.12 0.75
C ALA A 36 0.82 6.41 0.62
N GLY A 37 0.34 7.49 1.21
CA GLY A 37 -1.05 7.90 1.10
C GLY A 37 -1.48 8.08 -0.35
N LEU A 38 -0.71 8.85 -1.13
CA LEU A 38 -0.99 9.08 -2.55
C LEU A 38 -0.91 7.80 -3.38
N PHE A 39 0.07 6.94 -3.11
CA PHE A 39 0.21 5.65 -3.77
C PHE A 39 -1.03 4.76 -3.55
N PHE A 40 -1.44 4.55 -2.29
CA PHE A 40 -2.59 3.69 -1.97
C PHE A 40 -3.92 4.28 -2.44
N ILE A 41 -4.07 5.61 -2.46
CA ILE A 41 -5.23 6.25 -3.09
C ILE A 41 -5.27 5.94 -4.58
N GLY A 42 -4.14 6.12 -5.28
CA GLY A 42 -4.04 5.80 -6.71
C GLY A 42 -4.32 4.32 -7.00
N ALA A 43 -3.70 3.42 -6.23
CA ALA A 43 -3.92 1.97 -6.36
C ALA A 43 -5.39 1.58 -6.09
N GLY A 44 -6.00 2.15 -5.04
CA GLY A 44 -7.39 1.88 -4.69
C GLY A 44 -8.36 2.39 -5.75
N VAL A 45 -8.13 3.58 -6.33
CA VAL A 45 -8.94 4.10 -7.44
C VAL A 45 -8.89 3.17 -8.67
N MET A 46 -7.74 2.54 -8.95
CA MET A 46 -7.61 1.62 -10.08
C MET A 46 -8.51 0.37 -9.97
N HIS A 47 -8.88 -0.04 -8.75
CA HIS A 47 -9.84 -1.13 -8.56
C HIS A 47 -11.24 -0.79 -9.12
N PHE A 48 -11.60 0.49 -9.12
CA PHE A 48 -12.88 0.97 -9.67
C PHE A 48 -12.79 1.30 -11.17
N VAL A 49 -11.62 1.74 -11.63
CA VAL A 49 -11.41 2.11 -13.05
C VAL A 49 -11.18 0.89 -13.93
N MET A 50 -10.49 -0.14 -13.43
CA MET A 50 -10.14 -1.34 -14.20
C MET A 50 -10.45 -2.64 -13.44
N PRO A 51 -11.70 -2.86 -12.97
CA PRO A 51 -12.04 -3.96 -12.07
C PRO A 51 -11.72 -5.34 -12.65
N ALA A 52 -11.98 -5.56 -13.96
CA ALA A 52 -11.73 -6.83 -14.65
C ALA A 52 -10.27 -7.34 -14.50
N ARG A 53 -9.29 -6.44 -14.38
CA ARG A 53 -7.88 -6.83 -14.17
C ARG A 53 -7.63 -7.43 -12.78
N TYR A 54 -8.35 -6.96 -11.78
CA TYR A 54 -8.22 -7.41 -10.40
C TYR A 54 -9.11 -8.62 -10.14
N GLU A 55 -10.31 -8.65 -10.73
CA GLU A 55 -11.22 -9.80 -10.65
C GLU A 55 -10.58 -11.09 -11.18
N ALA A 56 -9.81 -11.00 -12.26
CA ALA A 56 -9.08 -12.13 -12.83
C ALA A 56 -8.02 -12.74 -11.89
N MET A 57 -7.63 -12.02 -10.83
CA MET A 57 -6.68 -12.49 -9.81
C MET A 57 -7.36 -13.08 -8.58
N ILE A 58 -8.69 -12.98 -8.47
CA ILE A 58 -9.41 -13.46 -7.30
C ILE A 58 -9.48 -14.99 -7.36
N PRO A 59 -9.07 -15.71 -6.29
CA PRO A 59 -9.18 -17.16 -6.26
C PRO A 59 -10.63 -17.62 -6.42
N PRO A 60 -10.87 -18.71 -7.18
CA PRO A 60 -12.23 -19.16 -7.49
C PRO A 60 -13.04 -19.63 -6.28
N GLN A 61 -12.39 -19.84 -5.12
CA GLN A 61 -13.04 -20.19 -3.86
C GLN A 61 -13.81 -19.01 -3.24
N LEU A 62 -13.51 -17.78 -3.64
CA LEU A 62 -14.20 -16.59 -3.14
C LEU A 62 -15.40 -16.25 -4.03
N PRO A 63 -16.62 -16.18 -3.48
CA PRO A 63 -17.78 -15.75 -4.24
C PRO A 63 -17.67 -14.25 -4.56
N SER A 64 -18.22 -13.85 -5.71
CA SER A 64 -18.29 -12.46 -6.16
C SER A 64 -16.93 -11.73 -6.19
N PRO A 65 -16.07 -12.00 -7.21
CA PRO A 65 -14.79 -11.31 -7.36
C PRO A 65 -14.88 -9.79 -7.28
N ALA A 66 -15.89 -9.19 -7.93
CA ALA A 66 -16.14 -7.75 -7.92
C ALA A 66 -16.32 -7.17 -6.51
N PHE A 67 -17.00 -7.88 -5.61
CA PHE A 67 -17.19 -7.43 -4.22
C PHE A 67 -15.84 -7.26 -3.52
N TRP A 68 -14.97 -8.27 -3.62
CA TRP A 68 -13.65 -8.24 -2.98
C TRP A 68 -12.75 -7.15 -3.56
N VAL A 69 -12.80 -6.96 -4.88
CA VAL A 69 -12.05 -5.90 -5.59
C VAL A 69 -12.48 -4.51 -5.13
N PHE A 70 -13.79 -4.24 -5.03
CA PHE A 70 -14.26 -2.93 -4.57
C PHE A 70 -14.05 -2.72 -3.08
N LEU A 71 -14.20 -3.76 -2.26
CA LEU A 71 -13.93 -3.69 -0.83
C LEU A 71 -12.46 -3.38 -0.55
N SER A 72 -11.53 -4.08 -1.21
CA SER A 72 -10.10 -3.82 -1.08
C SER A 72 -9.74 -2.44 -1.62
N GLY A 73 -10.27 -2.06 -2.78
CA GLY A 73 -10.05 -0.73 -3.36
C GLY A 73 -10.51 0.41 -2.45
N ALA A 74 -11.70 0.29 -1.84
CA ALA A 74 -12.20 1.26 -0.88
C ALA A 74 -11.31 1.34 0.38
N ALA A 75 -10.86 0.19 0.88
CA ALA A 75 -9.96 0.11 2.03
C ALA A 75 -8.58 0.74 1.75
N GLU A 76 -8.04 0.55 0.53
CA GLU A 76 -6.79 1.20 0.10
C GLU A 76 -6.94 2.73 0.05
N VAL A 77 -8.03 3.23 -0.53
CA VAL A 77 -8.31 4.68 -0.57
C VAL A 77 -8.46 5.24 0.85
N ALA A 78 -9.25 4.58 1.70
CA ALA A 78 -9.46 5.01 3.09
C ALA A 78 -8.17 5.00 3.90
N GLY A 79 -7.36 3.94 3.77
CA GLY A 79 -6.05 3.84 4.41
C GLY A 79 -5.07 4.89 3.90
N GLY A 80 -5.06 5.13 2.59
CA GLY A 80 -4.22 6.15 1.96
C GLY A 80 -4.57 7.55 2.44
N LEU A 81 -5.85 7.93 2.48
CA LEU A 81 -6.33 9.17 3.09
C LEU A 81 -5.97 9.26 4.57
N GLY A 82 -6.12 8.15 5.30
CA GLY A 82 -5.78 8.06 6.72
C GLY A 82 -4.30 8.27 7.02
N LEU A 83 -3.39 7.95 6.10
CA LEU A 83 -1.94 8.23 6.24
C LEU A 83 -1.60 9.72 6.08
N LEU A 84 -2.39 10.46 5.30
CA LEU A 84 -2.21 11.90 5.08
C LEU A 84 -2.53 12.72 6.34
N LEU A 85 -3.40 12.19 7.20
CA LEU A 85 -3.82 12.83 8.44
C LEU A 85 -2.97 12.34 9.64
N PRO A 86 -2.20 13.22 10.32
CA PRO A 86 -1.31 12.81 11.41
C PRO A 86 -2.01 12.06 12.56
N ARG A 87 -3.27 12.41 12.85
CA ARG A 87 -4.06 11.80 13.94
C ARG A 87 -4.46 10.35 13.66
N THR A 88 -4.72 9.99 12.40
CA THR A 88 -5.17 8.65 12.01
C THR A 88 -4.07 7.77 11.45
N ARG A 89 -2.90 8.35 11.14
CA ARG A 89 -1.79 7.70 10.45
C ARG A 89 -1.40 6.34 11.00
N ARG A 90 -1.36 6.18 12.33
CA ARG A 90 -1.02 4.90 12.96
C ARG A 90 -2.09 3.83 12.72
N LEU A 91 -3.36 4.19 12.85
CA LEU A 91 -4.48 3.28 12.61
C LEU A 91 -4.59 2.93 11.12
N ALA A 92 -4.42 3.93 10.25
CA ALA A 92 -4.41 3.75 8.81
C ALA A 92 -3.28 2.81 8.35
N ALA A 93 -2.08 2.95 8.92
CA ALA A 93 -0.97 2.06 8.65
C ALA A 93 -1.26 0.61 9.08
N LEU A 94 -1.82 0.42 10.28
CA LEU A 94 -2.24 -0.92 10.73
C LEU A 94 -3.30 -1.52 9.80
N GLY A 95 -4.32 -0.74 9.44
CA GLY A 95 -5.37 -1.20 8.51
C GLY A 95 -4.84 -1.59 7.14
N LEU A 96 -3.95 -0.78 6.56
CA LEU A 96 -3.29 -1.10 5.29
C LEU A 96 -2.38 -2.33 5.40
N ILE A 97 -1.65 -2.50 6.49
CA ILE A 97 -0.84 -3.72 6.71
C ILE A 97 -1.75 -4.94 6.81
N THR A 98 -2.85 -4.87 7.57
CA THR A 98 -3.83 -5.94 7.67
C THR A 98 -4.42 -6.27 6.30
N LEU A 99 -4.78 -5.26 5.51
CA LEU A 99 -5.28 -5.45 4.14
C LEU A 99 -4.25 -6.13 3.24
N LEU A 100 -3.00 -5.66 3.24
CA LEU A 100 -1.89 -6.26 2.48
C LEU A 100 -1.71 -7.74 2.86
N LEU A 101 -1.75 -8.06 4.15
CA LEU A 101 -1.67 -9.45 4.60
C LEU A 101 -2.89 -10.28 4.16
N ALA A 102 -4.09 -9.70 4.18
CA ALA A 102 -5.32 -10.37 3.76
C ALA A 102 -5.34 -10.68 2.26
N ILE A 103 -4.72 -9.86 1.41
CA ILE A 103 -4.61 -10.10 -0.04
C ILE A 103 -3.44 -11.01 -0.43
N LEU A 104 -2.51 -11.31 0.50
CA LEU A 104 -1.36 -12.18 0.24
C LEU A 104 -1.74 -13.54 -0.37
N PRO A 105 -2.79 -14.25 0.13
CA PRO A 105 -3.19 -15.53 -0.44
C PRO A 105 -3.64 -15.42 -1.90
N ALA A 106 -4.33 -14.32 -2.27
CA ALA A 106 -4.74 -14.07 -3.65
C ALA A 106 -3.53 -13.83 -4.56
N ASN A 107 -2.55 -13.05 -4.11
CA ASN A 107 -1.31 -12.83 -4.87
C ASN A 107 -0.47 -14.10 -5.02
N LEU A 108 -0.45 -14.97 -4.01
CA LEU A 108 0.22 -16.27 -4.08
C LEU A 108 -0.51 -17.24 -5.03
N HIS A 109 -1.85 -17.22 -5.02
CA HIS A 109 -2.66 -17.99 -5.96
C HIS A 109 -2.36 -17.56 -7.40
N GLU A 110 -2.42 -16.26 -7.69
CA GLU A 110 -2.12 -15.72 -9.01
C GLU A 110 -0.69 -16.06 -9.46
N ALA A 111 0.31 -15.97 -8.57
CA ALA A 111 1.68 -16.33 -8.92
C ALA A 111 1.86 -17.81 -9.29
N ARG A 112 1.01 -18.70 -8.75
CA ARG A 112 1.07 -20.14 -9.03
C ARG A 112 0.20 -20.56 -10.21
N ALA A 113 -1.00 -19.99 -10.31
CA ALA A 113 -2.02 -20.40 -11.27
C ALA A 113 -2.01 -19.54 -12.54
N ASN A 114 -1.37 -18.37 -12.50
CA ASN A 114 -1.25 -17.42 -13.60
C ASN A 114 -2.61 -17.10 -14.25
N THR A 115 -3.64 -17.04 -13.42
CA THR A 115 -5.05 -16.97 -13.83
C THR A 115 -5.35 -15.69 -14.59
N ALA A 116 -4.65 -14.59 -14.32
CA ALA A 116 -4.86 -13.30 -14.97
C ALA A 116 -4.02 -13.09 -16.23
N ALA A 117 -3.19 -14.05 -16.67
CA ALA A 117 -2.34 -13.92 -17.87
C ALA A 117 -3.11 -13.56 -19.15
N HIS A 118 -4.37 -14.01 -19.25
CA HIS A 118 -5.24 -13.73 -20.39
C HIS A 118 -5.74 -12.27 -20.44
N VAL A 119 -5.74 -11.55 -19.31
CA VAL A 119 -6.18 -10.14 -19.20
C VAL A 119 -4.99 -9.20 -18.99
N LEU A 120 -3.89 -9.72 -18.46
CA LEU A 120 -2.68 -8.98 -18.13
C LEU A 120 -1.53 -9.48 -19.00
N PRO A 121 -1.02 -8.66 -19.93
CA PRO A 121 0.06 -9.05 -20.83
C PRO A 121 1.41 -8.96 -20.11
N PHE A 122 1.56 -9.71 -19.01
CA PHE A 122 2.79 -9.78 -18.21
C PHE A 122 3.32 -11.21 -18.18
N PRO A 123 4.66 -11.39 -18.19
CA PRO A 123 5.29 -12.69 -18.06
C PRO A 123 5.14 -13.26 -16.64
N ASP A 124 5.12 -14.58 -16.48
CA ASP A 124 4.81 -15.28 -15.22
C ASP A 124 5.64 -14.79 -14.01
N TRP A 125 6.93 -14.50 -14.20
CA TRP A 125 7.82 -14.01 -13.15
C TRP A 125 7.34 -12.69 -12.53
N TYR A 126 6.55 -11.90 -13.26
CA TYR A 126 5.97 -10.66 -12.78
C TYR A 126 5.07 -10.89 -11.57
N PHE A 127 4.28 -11.96 -11.57
CA PHE A 127 3.37 -12.27 -10.47
C PHE A 127 4.13 -12.71 -9.21
N TRP A 128 5.22 -13.45 -9.39
CA TRP A 128 6.15 -13.79 -8.31
C TRP A 128 6.81 -12.56 -7.70
N LEU A 129 7.14 -11.55 -8.51
CA LEU A 129 7.73 -10.30 -8.04
C LEU A 129 6.80 -9.52 -7.10
N ARG A 130 5.48 -9.68 -7.20
CA ARG A 130 4.52 -8.98 -6.33
C ARG A 130 4.68 -9.36 -4.86
N LEU A 131 5.05 -10.61 -4.55
CA LEU A 131 5.19 -11.11 -3.19
C LEU A 131 6.29 -10.39 -2.38
N PRO A 132 7.56 -10.29 -2.84
CA PRO A 132 8.57 -9.51 -2.14
C PRO A 132 8.23 -8.02 -2.10
N PHE A 133 7.63 -7.45 -3.15
CA PHE A 133 7.18 -6.05 -3.12
C PHE A 133 6.08 -5.80 -2.11
N GLN A 134 5.22 -6.78 -1.84
CA GLN A 134 4.21 -6.67 -0.80
C GLN A 134 4.86 -6.49 0.58
N LEU A 135 5.97 -7.18 0.86
CA LEU A 135 6.75 -6.99 2.08
C LEU A 135 7.37 -5.59 2.14
N VAL A 136 7.85 -5.08 1.01
CA VAL A 136 8.35 -3.70 0.91
C VAL A 136 7.23 -2.70 1.22
N TYR A 137 6.01 -2.90 0.71
CA TYR A 137 4.88 -2.05 1.03
C TYR A 137 4.48 -2.12 2.50
N VAL A 138 4.47 -3.32 3.10
CA VAL A 138 4.22 -3.48 4.54
C VAL A 138 5.25 -2.72 5.36
N ALA A 139 6.54 -2.86 5.05
CA ALA A 139 7.61 -2.13 5.72
C ALA A 139 7.45 -0.62 5.55
N TRP A 140 7.14 -0.16 4.34
CA TRP A 140 6.95 1.26 4.05
C TRP A 140 5.77 1.86 4.80
N VAL A 141 4.64 1.17 4.83
CA VAL A 141 3.44 1.58 5.57
C VAL A 141 3.71 1.56 7.08
N ALA A 142 4.45 0.58 7.59
CA ALA A 142 4.86 0.54 9.00
C ALA A 142 5.73 1.74 9.37
N TRP A 143 6.66 2.13 8.48
CA TRP A 143 7.47 3.32 8.64
C TRP A 143 6.63 4.60 8.67
N ALA A 144 5.79 4.76 7.64
CA ALA A 144 4.89 5.88 7.47
C ALA A 144 3.96 6.03 8.68
N GLY A 145 3.47 4.91 9.21
CA GLY A 145 2.66 4.82 10.42
C GLY A 145 3.37 5.17 11.73
N GLY A 146 4.69 5.33 11.72
CA GLY A 146 5.51 5.52 12.92
C GLY A 146 5.57 4.29 13.82
N LEU A 147 5.33 3.08 13.29
CA LEU A 147 5.26 1.83 14.06
C LEU A 147 6.64 1.36 14.56
N TRP A 148 7.74 1.83 13.97
CA TRP A 148 9.10 1.50 14.41
C TRP A 148 9.61 2.30 15.61
N ARG A 149 8.87 3.32 16.09
CA ARG A 149 9.31 4.08 17.26
C ARG A 149 9.04 3.30 18.55
N PRO A 150 10.07 2.98 19.37
CA PRO A 150 9.85 2.38 20.68
C PRO A 150 8.98 3.31 21.53
N ARG A 151 7.91 2.77 22.14
CA ARG A 151 7.00 3.51 23.04
C ARG A 151 7.70 4.14 24.25
N SER A 152 8.96 3.79 24.53
CA SER A 152 9.71 4.08 25.75
C SER A 152 10.17 5.55 25.91
N ARG A 153 10.28 6.36 24.85
CA ARG A 153 10.71 7.77 24.99
C ARG A 153 9.64 8.72 25.54
N ALA A 154 8.36 8.37 25.45
CA ALA A 154 7.27 9.23 25.93
C ALA A 154 7.11 9.23 27.47
N ARG A 155 7.66 8.22 28.16
CA ARG A 155 7.49 8.06 29.61
C ARG A 155 8.62 8.67 30.45
N LEU A 156 9.79 8.91 29.84
CA LEU A 156 10.96 9.51 30.51
C LEU A 156 10.95 11.04 30.50
N GLN A 157 10.19 11.69 29.62
CA GLN A 157 10.07 13.15 29.56
C GLN A 157 8.90 13.71 30.38
N ALA A 158 8.01 12.86 30.90
CA ALA A 158 6.89 13.25 31.76
C ALA A 158 7.27 13.27 33.25
N HIS A 159 8.50 12.88 33.60
CA HIS A 159 8.98 12.73 34.97
C HIS A 159 10.38 13.36 35.19
N GLY A 160 10.79 14.31 34.35
CA GLY A 160 12.07 15.02 34.45
C GLY A 160 11.87 16.52 34.57
#